data_AF-A0A564Q0N7-F1
#
_entry.id   AF-A0A564Q0N7-F1
#
_cell.length_a   1.000
_cell.length_b   1.000
_cell.length_c   1.000
_cell.angle_alpha   90.00
_cell.angle_beta   90.00
_cell.angle_gamma   90.00
#
_symmetry.space_group_name_H-M   'P 1'
#
loop_
_entity.id
_entity.type
_entity.pdbx_description
1 polymer ?
#
loop_
_entity_poly.entity_id
_entity_poly.type
_entity_poly.pdbx_seq_one_letter_code
_entity_poly.pdbx_strand_id
1 'polypeptide(L)'
;MVTVKTKTGRLSITEEKMIYTRSGVRGRLAEKYQNLMEKMPVIGEKYRKVDQEIDLKDIRKIETHPGIKGIIRPYFNVFYVKDGEERSRGIIFPSLLSGGRKDYETAKNALERSKIALGNASIPLPYGLILLFLLSLLIVVFDMLIFGII
;
A
#
# COMPACT_ATOMS: atom_id res chain seq x y z
N MET A 1 -9.90 9.77 1.24
CA MET A 1 -8.67 10.15 0.51
C MET A 1 -7.80 11.06 1.38
N VAL A 2 -6.49 10.83 1.42
CA VAL A 2 -5.51 11.63 2.17
C VAL A 2 -4.41 12.09 1.21
N THR A 3 -4.05 13.37 1.22
CA THR A 3 -2.97 13.90 0.37
C THR A 3 -1.91 14.61 1.19
N VAL A 4 -0.65 14.21 1.01
CA VAL A 4 0.52 14.71 1.76
C VAL A 4 1.60 15.24 0.81
N LYS A 5 2.46 16.13 1.32
CA LYS A 5 3.60 16.63 0.54
C LYS A 5 4.76 15.65 0.58
N THR A 6 5.42 15.47 -0.56
CA THR A 6 6.68 14.72 -0.69
C THR A 6 7.77 15.63 -1.23
N LYS A 7 9.03 15.21 -1.18
CA LYS A 7 10.14 16.03 -1.67
C LYS A 7 10.06 16.33 -3.17
N THR A 8 9.49 15.40 -3.93
CA THR A 8 9.39 15.46 -5.39
C THR A 8 7.97 15.80 -5.88
N GLY A 9 7.00 15.99 -4.98
CA GLY A 9 5.65 16.44 -5.34
C GLY A 9 4.62 16.11 -4.27
N ARG A 10 3.57 15.36 -4.60
CA ARG A 10 2.51 14.96 -3.65
C ARG A 10 2.21 13.48 -3.73
N LEU A 11 1.87 12.89 -2.58
CA LEU A 11 1.33 11.55 -2.48
C LEU A 11 -0.13 11.66 -2.06
N SER A 12 -1.02 11.06 -2.82
CA SER A 12 -2.43 10.85 -2.48
C SER A 12 -2.66 9.37 -2.22
N ILE A 13 -3.29 9.06 -1.10
CA ILE A 13 -3.67 7.69 -0.69
C ILE A 13 -5.20 7.64 -0.69
N THR A 14 -5.74 6.77 -1.54
CA THR A 14 -7.16 6.40 -1.56
C THR A 14 -7.34 5.05 -0.88
N GLU A 15 -8.56 4.52 -0.86
CA GLU A 15 -8.84 3.18 -0.33
C GLU A 15 -8.27 2.07 -1.20
N GLU A 16 -8.04 2.36 -2.48
CA GLU A 16 -7.60 1.37 -3.47
C GLU A 16 -6.18 1.62 -3.97
N LYS A 17 -5.68 2.86 -3.94
CA LYS A 17 -4.47 3.26 -4.67
C LYS A 17 -3.60 4.25 -3.91
N MET A 18 -2.32 4.21 -4.23
CA MET A 18 -1.36 5.29 -4.00
C MET A 18 -1.10 6.01 -5.32
N ILE A 19 -1.40 7.31 -5.37
CA ILE A 19 -1.22 8.17 -6.54
C ILE A 19 -0.13 9.19 -6.24
N TYR A 20 0.84 9.30 -7.12
CA TYR A 20 2.03 10.11 -6.95
C TYR A 20 2.15 11.14 -8.06
N THR A 21 2.22 12.42 -7.67
CA THR A 21 2.41 13.53 -8.62
C THR A 21 3.80 14.13 -8.48
N ARG A 22 4.39 14.55 -9.60
CA ARG A 22 5.70 15.22 -9.68
C ARG A 22 5.59 16.74 -9.74
N SER A 23 4.70 17.31 -8.93
CA SER A 23 4.41 18.76 -8.95
C SER A 23 5.50 19.64 -8.31
N GLY A 24 6.47 19.06 -7.59
CA GLY A 24 7.57 19.81 -6.98
C GLY A 24 8.67 20.20 -7.98
N VAL A 25 9.48 21.21 -7.67
CA VAL A 25 10.60 21.67 -8.54
C VAL A 25 11.52 20.51 -8.93
N ARG A 26 11.87 19.65 -7.97
CA ARG A 26 12.68 18.44 -8.23
C ARG A 26 11.90 17.36 -8.99
N GLY A 27 10.58 17.29 -8.82
CA GLY A 27 9.70 16.38 -9.57
C GLY A 27 9.65 16.73 -11.05
N ARG A 28 9.42 18.00 -11.37
CA ARG A 28 9.42 18.52 -12.74
C ARG A 28 10.76 18.31 -13.44
N LEU A 29 11.86 18.50 -12.72
CA LEU A 29 13.19 18.21 -13.25
C LEU A 29 13.35 16.72 -13.55
N ALA A 30 12.99 15.84 -12.61
CA ALA A 30 13.07 14.39 -12.79
C ALA A 30 12.14 13.89 -13.92
N GLU A 31 11.00 14.51 -14.13
CA GLU A 31 10.10 14.25 -15.26
C GLU A 31 10.72 14.67 -16.60
N LYS A 32 11.37 15.83 -16.65
CA LYS A 32 12.11 16.27 -17.85
C LYS A 32 13.22 15.28 -18.22
N TYR A 33 13.99 14.79 -17.24
CA TYR A 33 14.99 13.75 -17.47
C TYR A 33 14.37 12.43 -17.93
N GLN A 34 13.24 12.04 -17.34
CA GLN A 34 12.49 10.85 -17.77
C GLN A 34 12.07 10.90 -19.24
N ASN A 35 11.44 12.00 -19.63
CA ASN A 35 10.97 12.18 -21.01
C ASN A 35 12.13 12.24 -22.01
N LEU A 36 13.32 12.65 -21.57
CA LEU A 36 14.52 12.66 -22.40
C LEU A 36 15.08 11.25 -22.58
N MET A 37 15.18 10.47 -21.50
CA MET A 37 15.67 9.08 -21.56
C MET A 37 14.72 8.14 -22.32
N GLU A 38 13.41 8.37 -22.25
CA GLU A 38 12.41 7.64 -23.04
C GLU A 38 12.61 7.79 -24.56
N LYS A 39 13.26 8.90 -24.98
CA LYS A 39 13.56 9.17 -26.40
C LYS A 39 14.95 8.69 -26.83
N MET A 40 15.77 8.18 -25.91
CA MET A 40 17.12 7.70 -26.23
C MET A 40 17.09 6.19 -26.49
N PRO A 41 17.70 5.70 -27.58
CA PRO A 41 17.90 4.27 -27.78
C PRO A 41 18.97 3.78 -26.80
N VAL A 42 18.54 3.32 -25.63
CA VAL A 42 19.45 2.70 -24.64
C VAL A 42 19.73 1.27 -25.10
N ILE A 43 20.96 1.00 -25.52
CA ILE A 43 21.44 -0.34 -25.86
C ILE A 43 21.52 -1.16 -24.55
N GLY A 44 20.75 -2.24 -24.45
CA GLY A 44 20.92 -3.28 -23.43
C GLY A 44 19.98 -3.22 -22.21
N GLU A 45 19.44 -2.06 -21.82
CA GLU A 45 18.45 -1.97 -20.74
C GLU A 45 17.26 -1.09 -21.12
N LYS A 46 16.06 -1.65 -21.05
CA LYS A 46 14.79 -0.94 -21.30
C LYS A 46 14.62 0.12 -20.20
N TYR A 47 14.75 1.40 -20.56
CA TYR A 47 14.42 2.50 -19.67
C TYR A 47 12.99 2.34 -19.14
N ARG A 48 12.82 2.14 -17.82
CA ARG A 48 11.51 1.91 -17.21
C ARG A 48 10.99 3.19 -16.57
N LYS A 49 9.86 3.68 -17.08
CA LYS A 49 9.15 4.83 -16.51
C LYS A 49 8.66 4.49 -15.10
N VAL A 50 8.88 5.40 -14.16
CA VAL A 50 8.55 5.14 -12.75
C VAL A 50 7.04 5.28 -12.54
N ASP A 51 6.39 4.22 -12.07
CA ASP A 51 4.94 4.13 -11.87
C ASP A 51 4.38 5.25 -10.99
N GLN A 52 3.48 6.07 -11.51
CA GLN A 52 2.85 7.15 -10.74
C GLN A 52 1.65 6.66 -9.92
N GLU A 53 1.13 5.48 -10.24
CA GLU A 53 0.01 4.86 -9.55
C GLU A 53 0.37 3.44 -9.16
N ILE A 54 0.09 3.08 -7.91
CA ILE A 54 0.28 1.75 -7.35
C ILE A 54 -1.04 1.35 -6.70
N ASP A 55 -1.65 0.26 -7.15
CA ASP A 55 -2.83 -0.29 -6.48
C ASP A 55 -2.39 -0.91 -5.14
N LEU A 56 -3.12 -0.64 -4.06
CA LEU A 56 -2.78 -1.08 -2.71
C LEU A 56 -2.82 -2.61 -2.57
N LYS A 57 -3.68 -3.28 -3.35
CA LYS A 57 -3.76 -4.75 -3.42
C LYS A 57 -2.46 -5.40 -3.92
N ASP A 58 -1.68 -4.67 -4.71
CA ASP A 58 -0.45 -5.16 -5.34
C ASP A 58 0.77 -4.94 -4.44
N ILE A 59 0.62 -4.17 -3.36
CA ILE A 59 1.69 -3.89 -2.41
C ILE A 59 1.94 -5.13 -1.54
N ARG A 60 3.17 -5.63 -1.60
CA ARG A 60 3.66 -6.74 -0.77
C ARG A 60 4.20 -6.28 0.56
N LYS A 61 4.95 -5.17 0.54
CA LYS A 61 5.65 -4.66 1.73
C LYS A 61 5.76 -3.14 1.67
N ILE A 62 5.65 -2.50 2.83
CA ILE A 62 6.00 -1.09 3.00
C ILE A 62 6.96 -1.01 4.17
N GLU A 63 8.18 -0.57 3.91
CA GLU A 63 9.15 -0.24 4.95
C GLU A 63 9.06 1.24 5.26
N THR A 64 8.90 1.57 6.53
CA THR A 64 8.70 2.94 6.98
C THR A 64 9.90 3.40 7.78
N HIS A 65 10.52 4.51 7.37
CA HIS A 65 11.69 5.08 8.04
C HIS A 65 11.37 6.51 8.50
N PRO A 66 11.25 6.78 9.81
CA PRO A 66 10.79 8.08 10.34
C PRO A 66 11.79 9.23 10.15
N GLY A 67 13.00 8.92 9.68
CA GLY A 67 14.09 9.88 9.55
C GLY A 67 14.68 10.26 10.91
N ILE A 68 15.82 10.94 10.86
CA ILE A 68 16.54 11.46 12.03
C ILE A 68 16.68 12.97 11.82
N LYS A 69 16.25 13.78 12.79
CA LYS A 69 16.21 15.25 12.67
C LYS A 69 17.58 15.79 12.26
N GLY A 70 17.65 16.45 11.10
CA GLY A 70 18.88 17.05 10.58
C GLY A 70 19.83 16.10 9.84
N ILE A 71 19.61 14.79 9.90
CA ILE A 71 20.54 13.78 9.33
C ILE A 71 19.86 13.04 8.18
N ILE A 72 18.72 12.40 8.45
CA ILE A 72 18.03 11.54 7.48
C ILE A 72 16.58 11.99 7.34
N ARG A 73 16.11 12.14 6.09
CA ARG A 73 14.71 12.48 5.83
C ARG A 73 13.82 11.27 6.08
N PRO A 74 12.56 11.47 6.50
CA PRO A 74 11.60 10.39 6.52
C PRO A 74 11.36 9.87 5.10
N TYR A 75 11.23 8.56 4.94
CA TYR A 75 10.87 7.95 3.66
C TYR A 75 10.14 6.62 3.83
N PHE A 76 9.44 6.20 2.78
CA PHE A 76 8.89 4.86 2.62
C PHE A 76 9.59 4.15 1.48
N ASN A 77 9.85 2.85 1.64
CA ASN A 77 10.10 1.95 0.51
C ASN A 77 8.87 1.07 0.31
N VAL A 78 8.20 1.24 -0.83
CA VAL A 78 7.02 0.47 -1.20
C VAL A 78 7.43 -0.61 -2.18
N PHE A 79 7.23 -1.88 -1.83
CA PHE A 79 7.48 -3.04 -2.69
C PHE A 79 6.13 -3.59 -3.17
N TYR A 80 5.98 -3.73 -4.48
CA TYR A 80 4.71 -4.08 -5.12
C TYR A 80 4.96 -4.91 -6.37
N VAL A 81 3.95 -5.66 -6.80
CA VAL A 81 3.99 -6.44 -8.05
C VAL A 81 3.17 -5.72 -9.11
N LYS A 82 3.73 -5.47 -10.28
CA LYS A 82 2.98 -4.89 -11.39
C LYS A 82 3.40 -5.58 -12.69
N ASP A 83 2.42 -6.00 -13.48
CA ASP A 83 2.63 -6.75 -14.72
C ASP A 83 3.42 -8.05 -14.49
N GLY A 84 3.24 -8.69 -13.33
CA GLY A 84 3.96 -9.92 -12.95
C GLY A 84 5.39 -9.72 -12.46
N GLU A 85 5.87 -8.48 -12.38
CA GLU A 85 7.23 -8.15 -11.93
C GLU A 85 7.24 -7.49 -10.56
N GLU A 86 8.22 -7.85 -9.73
CA GLU A 86 8.48 -7.13 -8.48
C GLU A 86 9.12 -5.77 -8.76
N ARG A 87 8.57 -4.74 -8.13
CA ARG A 87 9.00 -3.34 -8.25
C ARG A 87 9.11 -2.71 -6.87
N SER A 88 9.97 -1.71 -6.75
CA SER A 88 10.10 -0.91 -5.55
C SER A 88 10.03 0.58 -5.85
N ARG A 89 9.52 1.36 -4.89
CA ARG A 89 9.48 2.81 -4.99
C ARG A 89 9.78 3.47 -3.66
N GLY A 90 10.82 4.30 -3.66
CA GLY A 90 11.13 5.22 -2.57
C GLY A 90 10.24 6.47 -2.60
N ILE A 91 9.57 6.76 -1.49
CA ILE A 91 8.78 7.98 -1.30
C ILE A 91 9.44 8.79 -0.18
N ILE A 92 10.09 9.89 -0.55
CA ILE A 92 10.84 10.72 0.39
C ILE A 92 10.00 11.93 0.82
N PHE A 93 9.88 12.14 2.12
CA PHE A 93 9.15 13.25 2.70
C PHE A 93 10.02 14.51 2.86
N PRO A 94 9.41 15.69 3.05
CA PRO A 94 10.14 16.89 3.44
C PRO A 94 10.96 16.67 4.72
N SER A 95 11.87 17.62 5.01
CA SER A 95 12.68 17.50 6.23
C SER A 95 11.78 17.57 7.46
N LEU A 96 12.20 16.93 8.56
CA LEU A 96 11.53 17.06 9.85
C LEU A 96 11.44 18.54 10.30
N LEU A 97 12.39 19.38 9.89
CA LEU A 97 12.41 20.82 10.17
C LEU A 97 11.37 21.63 9.37
N SER A 98 10.91 21.11 8.23
CA SER A 98 9.96 21.80 7.33
C SER A 98 8.54 21.21 7.41
N GLY A 99 8.16 20.66 8.56
CA GLY A 99 6.85 20.00 8.75
C GLY A 99 6.74 18.58 8.20
N GLY A 100 7.82 17.99 7.66
CA GLY A 100 7.80 16.65 7.04
C GLY A 100 7.40 15.52 7.98
N ARG A 101 7.50 15.71 9.30
CA ARG A 101 7.02 14.74 10.30
C ARG A 101 5.51 14.56 10.20
N LYS A 102 4.74 15.65 10.07
CA LYS A 102 3.27 15.59 10.01
C LYS A 102 2.81 14.88 8.74
N ASP A 103 3.41 15.21 7.60
CA ASP A 103 3.11 14.55 6.32
C ASP A 103 3.44 13.05 6.37
N TYR A 104 4.59 12.68 6.96
CA TYR A 104 4.99 11.29 7.14
C TYR A 104 4.00 10.50 8.01
N GLU A 105 3.68 11.00 9.20
CA GLU A 105 2.75 10.32 10.12
C GLU A 105 1.34 10.23 9.53
N THR A 106 0.89 11.29 8.85
CA THR A 106 -0.42 11.30 8.18
C THR A 106 -0.50 10.23 7.09
N ALA A 107 0.57 10.06 6.32
CA ALA A 107 0.64 9.02 5.28
C ALA A 107 0.71 7.62 5.88
N LYS A 108 1.51 7.43 6.94
CA LYS A 108 1.62 6.15 7.66
C LYS A 108 0.25 5.70 8.18
N ASN A 109 -0.44 6.57 8.89
CA ASN A 109 -1.76 6.29 9.44
C ASN A 109 -2.80 5.97 8.35
N ALA A 110 -2.74 6.67 7.20
CA ALA A 110 -3.64 6.39 6.09
C ALA A 110 -3.40 5.00 5.48
N LEU A 111 -2.13 4.57 5.35
CA LEU A 111 -1.77 3.24 4.86
C LEU A 111 -2.19 2.14 5.84
N GLU A 112 -2.00 2.36 7.14
CA GLU A 112 -2.44 1.41 8.17
C GLU A 112 -3.96 1.21 8.14
N ARG A 113 -4.74 2.28 8.04
CA ARG A 113 -6.20 2.22 7.88
C ARG A 113 -6.62 1.46 6.61
N SER A 114 -5.92 1.72 5.50
CA SER A 114 -6.24 1.08 4.21
C SER A 114 -5.88 -0.41 4.23
N LYS A 115 -4.79 -0.80 4.90
CA LYS A 115 -4.45 -2.22 5.12
C LYS A 115 -5.52 -2.94 5.94
N ILE A 116 -6.04 -2.30 6.99
CA ILE A 116 -7.14 -2.87 7.79
C ILE A 116 -8.39 -3.05 6.91
N ALA A 117 -8.73 -2.06 6.08
CA ALA A 117 -9.87 -2.17 5.17
C ALA A 117 -9.69 -3.31 4.13
N LEU A 118 -8.51 -3.44 3.52
CA LEU A 118 -8.21 -4.49 2.55
C LEU A 118 -8.11 -5.89 3.18
N GLY A 119 -7.56 -6.00 4.39
CA GLY A 119 -7.52 -7.23 5.18
C GLY A 119 -8.91 -7.68 5.65
N ASN A 120 -9.81 -6.74 5.94
CA ASN A 120 -11.21 -7.04 6.26
C ASN A 120 -12.05 -7.35 5.02
N ALA A 121 -11.70 -6.81 3.85
CA ALA A 121 -12.38 -7.10 2.58
C ALA A 121 -12.03 -8.48 1.98
N SER A 122 -11.01 -9.15 2.51
CA SER A 122 -10.52 -10.45 2.03
C SER A 122 -10.92 -11.65 2.90
N ILE A 123 -11.91 -11.48 3.79
CA ILE A 123 -12.53 -12.62 4.48
C ILE A 123 -14.00 -12.75 4.05
N PRO A 124 -14.36 -13.64 3.11
CA PRO A 124 -15.63 -14.34 3.25
C PRO A 124 -15.51 -15.17 4.52
N LEU A 125 -16.04 -14.65 5.63
CA LEU A 125 -16.04 -15.35 6.90
C LEU A 125 -16.68 -16.74 6.69
N PRO A 126 -15.98 -17.87 6.95
CA PRO A 126 -16.58 -19.20 6.91
C PRO A 126 -17.52 -19.43 8.11
N TYR A 127 -17.96 -18.37 8.80
CA TYR A 127 -18.92 -18.49 9.89
C TYR A 127 -20.27 -19.01 9.40
N GLY A 128 -20.62 -18.86 8.11
CA GLY A 128 -21.80 -19.51 7.55
C GLY A 128 -21.68 -21.04 7.55
N LEU A 129 -20.52 -21.59 7.18
CA LEU A 129 -20.29 -23.03 7.16
C LEU A 129 -20.10 -23.60 8.57
N ILE A 130 -19.39 -22.88 9.45
CA ILE A 130 -19.18 -23.31 10.84
C ILE A 130 -20.50 -23.27 11.63
N LEU A 131 -21.36 -22.28 11.41
CA LEU A 131 -22.68 -22.23 12.05
C LEU A 131 -23.59 -23.35 11.55
N LEU A 132 -23.59 -23.64 10.24
CA LEU A 132 -24.34 -24.79 9.68
C LEU A 132 -23.84 -26.12 10.23
N PHE A 133 -22.52 -26.30 10.36
CA PHE A 133 -21.92 -27.53 10.90
C PHE A 133 -22.22 -27.71 12.39
N LEU A 134 -22.19 -26.62 13.17
CA LEU A 134 -22.61 -26.64 14.58
C LEU A 134 -24.11 -26.90 14.71
N LEU A 135 -24.95 -26.34 13.84
CA LEU A 135 -26.39 -26.60 13.84
C LEU A 135 -26.70 -28.07 13.53
N SER A 136 -26.01 -28.65 12.54
CA SER A 136 -26.15 -30.07 12.20
C SER A 136 -25.67 -30.99 13.32
N LEU A 137 -24.58 -30.62 14.00
CA LEU A 137 -24.09 -31.39 15.14
C LEU A 137 -25.11 -31.35 16.30
N LEU A 138 -25.74 -30.19 16.52
CA LEU A 138 -26.75 -30.03 17.56
C LEU A 138 -28.01 -30.84 17.27
N ILE A 139 -28.45 -30.92 16.00
CA ILE A 139 -29.57 -31.77 15.58
C ILE A 139 -29.26 -33.25 15.82
N VAL A 140 -28.07 -33.72 15.44
CA VAL A 140 -27.67 -35.13 15.64
C VAL A 140 -27.65 -35.49 17.12
N VAL A 141 -27.09 -34.62 17.97
CA VAL A 141 -27.07 -34.84 19.43
C VAL A 141 -28.50 -34.86 19.99
N PHE A 142 -29.38 -33.98 19.51
CA PHE A 142 -30.77 -33.93 19.95
C PHE A 142 -31.56 -35.19 19.54
N ASP A 143 -31.37 -35.68 18.31
CA ASP A 143 -31.97 -36.93 17.84
C ASP A 143 -31.47 -38.13 18.68
N MET A 144 -30.18 -38.20 18.99
CA MET A 144 -29.65 -39.28 19.84
C MET A 144 -30.23 -39.27 21.27
N LEU A 145 -30.54 -38.08 21.80
CA LEU A 145 -31.17 -37.91 23.12
C LEU A 145 -32.65 -38.29 23.12
N ILE A 146 -33.39 -37.99 22.05
CA ILE A 146 -34.81 -38.36 21.91
C ILE A 146 -34.96 -39.88 21.71
N PHE A 147 -34.08 -40.50 20.92
CA PHE A 147 -34.15 -41.94 20.62
C PHE A 147 -33.45 -42.84 21.66
N GLY A 148 -32.92 -42.28 22.75
CA GLY A 148 -32.41 -43.04 23.90
C GLY A 148 -31.19 -43.91 23.59
N ILE A 149 -30.26 -43.41 22.77
CA ILE A 149 -29.04 -44.14 22.37
C ILE A 149 -27.83 -43.78 23.27
N ILE A 150 -28.04 -42.99 24.33
CA ILE A 150 -27.03 -42.70 25.37
C ILE A 150 -27.57 -43.11 26.73
#